data_AF-A0A953YNL0-F1
#
_entry.id   AF-A0A953YNL0-F1
#
_cell.length_a   1.000
_cell.length_b   1.000
_cell.length_c   1.000
_cell.angle_alpha   90.00
_cell.angle_beta   90.00
_cell.angle_gamma   90.00
#
_symmetry.space_group_name_H-M   'P 1'
#
loop_
_entity.id
_entity.type
_entity.pdbx_description
1 polymer ?
#
loop_
_entity_poly.entity_id
_entity_poly.type
_entity_poly.pdbx_seq_one_letter_code
_entity_poly.pdbx_strand_id
1 'polypeptide(L)'
;MVYMGIWNQFLYPNLSNFLRVELPKVISDKKKWPAFLKYSEFQGRYFGKFWAVLSLSWGADPNIKVEPLTNAFGEYRPGRGDDIIYIDTDWAKRFEKDFAKAEAKQLMEATILHEMVHWGDDQDGKDQAGEEGEDFERAAYGKVIGKYW
;
A
#
# COMPACT_ATOMS: atom_id res chain seq x y z
N MET A 1 -6.37 5.48 -8.44
CA MET A 1 -5.12 5.88 -9.08
C MET A 1 -4.22 6.47 -7.99
N VAL A 2 -2.94 6.12 -7.77
CA VAL A 2 -2.19 6.48 -6.52
C VAL A 2 -2.03 7.99 -6.37
N TYR A 3 -3.06 8.55 -5.78
CA TYR A 3 -3.42 9.94 -5.82
C TYR A 3 -4.22 10.19 -4.55
N MET A 4 -3.63 10.97 -3.67
CA MET A 4 -4.40 11.74 -2.73
C MET A 4 -5.06 12.90 -3.48
N GLY A 5 -6.35 13.14 -3.21
CA GLY A 5 -7.03 14.35 -3.66
C GLY A 5 -6.20 15.62 -3.36
N ILE A 6 -6.27 16.64 -4.23
CA ILE A 6 -5.49 17.89 -4.09
C ILE A 6 -5.50 18.44 -2.66
N TRP A 7 -6.64 18.42 -1.97
CA TRP A 7 -6.76 18.84 -0.57
C TRP A 7 -5.95 17.98 0.41
N ASN A 8 -5.96 16.65 0.24
CA ASN A 8 -5.14 15.75 1.04
C ASN A 8 -3.65 16.00 0.79
N GLN A 9 -3.23 16.38 -0.43
CA GLN A 9 -1.81 16.67 -0.71
C GLN A 9 -1.30 17.90 0.05
N PHE A 10 -2.16 18.91 0.29
CA PHE A 10 -1.82 20.05 1.14
C PHE A 10 -1.81 19.73 2.64
N LEU A 11 -2.64 18.78 3.09
CA LEU A 11 -2.74 18.37 4.49
C LEU A 11 -1.65 17.36 4.90
N TYR A 12 -1.19 16.53 3.95
CA TYR A 12 -0.21 15.46 4.18
C TYR A 12 0.91 15.49 3.10
N PRO A 13 1.77 16.54 3.10
CA PRO A 13 2.82 16.70 2.10
C PRO A 13 3.91 15.62 2.17
N ASN A 14 4.27 15.11 3.35
CA ASN A 14 5.30 14.08 3.48
C ASN A 14 4.78 12.72 3.00
N LEU A 15 3.52 12.36 3.27
CA LEU A 15 2.84 11.20 2.71
C LEU A 15 2.73 11.29 1.18
N SER A 16 2.37 12.47 0.65
CA SER A 16 2.34 12.72 -0.80
C SER A 16 3.71 12.52 -1.44
N ASN A 17 4.78 13.02 -0.80
CA ASN A 17 6.14 12.82 -1.26
C ASN A 17 6.58 11.35 -1.14
N PHE A 18 6.22 10.66 -0.05
CA PHE A 18 6.51 9.25 0.16
C PHE A 18 5.90 8.38 -0.93
N LEU A 19 4.59 8.54 -1.20
CA LEU A 19 3.87 7.85 -2.28
C LEU A 19 4.47 8.13 -3.67
N ARG A 20 4.95 9.36 -3.91
CA ARG A 20 5.48 9.77 -5.21
C ARG A 20 6.94 9.36 -5.46
N VAL A 21 7.76 9.27 -4.41
CA VAL A 21 9.24 9.20 -4.53
C VAL A 21 9.84 7.99 -3.82
N GLU A 22 9.19 7.45 -2.79
CA GLU A 22 9.74 6.36 -1.98
C GLU A 22 9.04 5.03 -2.24
N LEU A 23 7.70 4.98 -2.20
CA LEU A 23 6.94 3.77 -2.50
C LEU A 23 7.28 3.14 -3.87
N PRO A 24 7.47 3.89 -4.99
CA PRO A 24 7.79 3.27 -6.28
C PRO A 24 9.15 2.56 -6.31
N LYS A 25 10.05 2.84 -5.35
CA LYS A 25 11.36 2.17 -5.25
C LYS A 25 11.24 0.69 -4.91
N VAL A 26 10.10 0.25 -4.37
CA VAL A 26 9.76 -1.16 -4.12
C VAL A 26 10.01 -2.02 -5.35
N ILE A 27 9.73 -1.52 -6.57
CA ILE A 27 9.95 -2.21 -7.85
C ILE A 27 11.42 -2.67 -8.05
N SER A 28 12.38 -1.96 -7.43
CA SER A 28 13.81 -2.30 -7.48
C SER A 28 14.29 -3.20 -6.33
N ASP A 29 13.43 -3.46 -5.33
CA ASP A 29 13.78 -4.25 -4.15
C ASP A 29 13.71 -5.76 -4.44
N LYS A 30 14.83 -6.46 -4.22
CA LYS A 30 14.99 -7.89 -4.54
C LYS A 30 14.14 -8.84 -3.69
N LYS A 31 13.55 -8.37 -2.58
CA LYS A 31 12.64 -9.15 -1.71
C LYS A 31 11.21 -8.65 -1.84
N LYS A 32 10.99 -7.35 -1.69
CA LYS A 32 9.63 -6.77 -1.67
C LYS A 32 8.94 -6.90 -3.02
N TRP A 33 9.63 -6.70 -4.15
CA TRP A 33 8.99 -6.76 -5.46
C TRP A 33 8.52 -8.18 -5.85
N PRO A 34 9.34 -9.24 -5.70
CA PRO A 34 8.85 -10.61 -5.93
C PRO A 34 7.74 -11.02 -4.95
N ALA A 35 7.80 -10.59 -3.69
CA ALA A 35 6.73 -10.82 -2.72
C ALA A 35 5.43 -10.14 -3.16
N PHE A 36 5.48 -8.83 -3.45
CA PHE A 36 4.33 -8.07 -3.92
C PHE A 36 3.69 -8.71 -5.15
N LEU A 37 4.47 -8.99 -6.21
CA LEU A 37 3.98 -9.63 -7.43
C LEU A 37 3.34 -11.01 -7.22
N LYS A 38 3.81 -11.77 -6.22
CA LYS A 38 3.26 -13.09 -5.88
C LYS A 38 1.91 -12.93 -5.18
N TYR A 39 1.86 -12.15 -4.11
CA TYR A 39 0.71 -12.09 -3.20
C TYR A 39 -0.44 -11.21 -3.71
N SER A 40 -0.18 -10.29 -4.65
CA SER A 40 -1.22 -9.56 -5.40
C SER A 40 -1.67 -10.27 -6.70
N GLU A 41 -1.33 -11.57 -6.85
CA GLU A 41 -1.55 -12.43 -8.03
C GLU A 41 -1.02 -11.90 -9.39
N PHE A 42 -0.41 -10.70 -9.45
CA PHE A 42 0.11 -10.10 -10.68
C PHE A 42 1.17 -10.95 -11.41
N GLN A 43 1.85 -11.89 -10.73
CA GLN A 43 2.78 -12.81 -11.39
C GLN A 43 2.10 -13.78 -12.37
N GLY A 44 0.83 -14.15 -12.16
CA GLY A 44 0.10 -15.10 -13.00
C GLY A 44 -0.55 -14.48 -14.25
N ARG A 45 -0.71 -13.15 -14.28
CA ARG A 45 -1.51 -12.43 -15.28
C ARG A 45 -0.64 -11.98 -16.48
N TYR A 46 -1.15 -12.09 -17.71
CA TYR A 46 -0.38 -11.82 -18.95
C TYR A 46 0.28 -10.43 -19.02
N PHE A 47 -0.39 -9.40 -18.47
CA PHE A 47 0.16 -8.06 -18.28
C PHE A 47 0.41 -7.69 -16.81
N GLY A 48 0.36 -8.65 -15.88
CA GLY A 48 0.30 -8.35 -14.45
C GLY A 48 1.51 -7.59 -13.91
N LYS A 49 2.73 -7.87 -14.37
CA LYS A 49 3.92 -7.06 -14.01
C LYS A 49 3.81 -5.59 -14.46
N PHE A 50 3.14 -5.31 -15.57
CA PHE A 50 2.91 -3.94 -16.04
C PHE A 50 1.86 -3.25 -15.15
N TRP A 51 0.76 -3.93 -14.83
CA TRP A 51 -0.25 -3.43 -13.90
C TRP A 51 0.30 -3.20 -12.48
N ALA A 52 1.15 -4.10 -11.98
CA ALA A 52 1.85 -3.93 -10.71
C ALA A 52 2.76 -2.69 -10.67
N VAL A 53 3.47 -2.40 -11.78
CA VAL A 53 4.29 -1.18 -11.90
C VAL A 53 3.40 0.07 -11.95
N LEU A 54 2.28 0.01 -12.68
CA LEU A 54 1.30 1.09 -12.68
C LEU A 54 0.72 1.32 -11.28
N SER A 55 0.37 0.27 -10.54
CA SER A 55 -0.23 0.42 -9.21
C SER A 55 0.69 1.08 -8.18
N LEU A 56 2.00 0.92 -8.32
CA LEU A 56 3.00 1.62 -7.49
C LEU A 56 3.38 3.00 -8.05
N SER A 57 2.81 3.41 -9.19
CA SER A 57 3.11 4.70 -9.84
C SER A 57 2.14 5.77 -9.38
N TRP A 58 2.68 6.94 -9.03
CA TRP A 58 1.87 8.11 -8.68
C TRP A 58 0.87 8.46 -9.79
N GLY A 59 -0.42 8.35 -9.48
CA GLY A 59 -1.53 8.60 -10.39
C GLY A 59 -2.11 7.37 -11.13
N ALA A 60 -1.82 6.12 -10.72
CA ALA A 60 -2.42 4.90 -11.32
C ALA A 60 -2.82 3.85 -10.25
N ASP A 61 -3.91 3.08 -10.48
CA ASP A 61 -4.77 2.48 -9.41
C ASP A 61 -4.10 1.48 -8.47
N PRO A 62 -4.42 1.49 -7.15
CA PRO A 62 -5.56 2.14 -6.45
C PRO A 62 -5.29 3.59 -5.96
N ASN A 63 -6.30 4.31 -5.48
CA ASN A 63 -6.16 5.64 -4.84
C ASN A 63 -5.71 5.53 -3.38
N ILE A 64 -5.16 6.62 -2.83
CA ILE A 64 -4.88 6.73 -1.39
C ILE A 64 -5.77 7.83 -0.81
N LYS A 65 -6.66 7.47 0.12
CA LYS A 65 -7.57 8.41 0.78
C LYS A 65 -7.34 8.39 2.28
N VAL A 66 -7.06 9.56 2.86
CA VAL A 66 -6.99 9.72 4.31
C VAL A 66 -8.40 9.97 4.86
N GLU A 67 -8.88 9.09 5.75
CA GLU A 67 -10.15 9.25 6.49
C GLU A 67 -10.05 8.61 7.88
N PRO A 68 -10.98 8.84 8.83
CA PRO A 68 -10.92 8.18 10.13
C PRO A 68 -11.26 6.69 10.01
N LEU A 69 -10.39 5.81 10.50
CA LEU A 69 -10.62 4.36 10.51
C LEU A 69 -10.87 3.84 11.94
N THR A 70 -11.54 2.69 12.06
CA THR A 70 -11.81 2.05 13.36
C THR A 70 -10.92 0.83 13.53
N ASN A 71 -9.99 0.87 14.48
CA ASN A 71 -9.05 -0.22 14.82
C ASN A 71 -8.07 -0.65 13.69
N ALA A 72 -7.95 0.15 12.64
CA ALA A 72 -7.11 -0.11 11.46
C ALA A 72 -6.22 1.10 11.14
N PHE A 73 -5.22 0.91 10.26
CA PHE A 73 -4.29 1.97 9.83
C PHE A 73 -4.28 2.15 8.32
N GLY A 74 -4.26 1.03 7.61
CA GLY A 74 -4.77 0.89 6.26
C GLY A 74 -6.14 0.22 6.31
N GLU A 75 -6.90 0.33 5.23
CA GLU A 75 -8.03 -0.56 4.93
C GLU A 75 -8.25 -0.54 3.40
N TYR A 76 -8.18 -1.70 2.75
CA TYR A 76 -8.85 -1.96 1.48
C TYR A 76 -10.22 -2.61 1.74
N ARG A 77 -11.20 -2.33 0.87
CA ARG A 77 -12.60 -2.76 1.03
C ARG A 77 -13.07 -3.52 -0.23
N PRO A 78 -12.80 -4.84 -0.33
CA PRO A 78 -13.09 -5.62 -1.54
C PRO A 78 -14.57 -5.58 -1.92
N GLY A 79 -14.84 -5.74 -3.22
CA GLY A 79 -16.21 -5.81 -3.76
C GLY A 79 -17.04 -4.50 -3.69
N ARG A 80 -16.48 -3.39 -3.19
CA ARG A 80 -17.16 -2.07 -3.25
C ARG A 80 -17.03 -1.36 -4.59
N GLY A 81 -16.07 -1.79 -5.43
CA GLY A 81 -15.81 -1.16 -6.73
C GLY A 81 -15.17 0.23 -6.64
N ASP A 82 -14.67 0.62 -5.47
CA ASP A 82 -13.81 1.79 -5.32
C ASP A 82 -12.35 1.35 -5.23
N ASP A 83 -11.56 1.68 -6.26
CA ASP A 83 -10.11 1.52 -6.27
C ASP A 83 -9.47 2.51 -5.27
N ILE A 84 -9.65 2.26 -3.97
CA ILE A 84 -9.24 3.13 -2.87
C ILE A 84 -8.68 2.30 -1.73
N ILE A 85 -7.42 2.56 -1.40
CA ILE A 85 -6.82 2.23 -0.12
C ILE A 85 -7.04 3.41 0.82
N TYR A 86 -7.63 3.12 1.96
CA TYR A 86 -7.87 4.07 3.01
C TYR A 86 -6.68 4.08 3.98
N ILE A 87 -6.29 5.24 4.48
CA ILE A 87 -5.26 5.41 5.52
C ILE A 87 -5.88 6.21 6.68
N ASP A 88 -5.64 5.77 7.92
CA ASP A 88 -6.19 6.46 9.08
C ASP A 88 -5.67 7.90 9.21
N THR A 89 -6.56 8.79 9.62
CA THR A 89 -6.32 10.23 9.73
C THR A 89 -5.31 10.60 10.83
N ASP A 90 -5.37 10.00 12.00
CA ASP A 90 -4.43 10.33 13.08
C ASP A 90 -3.07 9.66 12.84
N TRP A 91 -3.08 8.51 12.18
CA TRP A 91 -1.89 7.85 11.67
C TRP A 91 -1.17 8.65 10.59
N ALA A 92 -1.87 9.17 9.59
CA ALA A 92 -1.32 10.07 8.58
C ALA A 92 -0.72 11.33 9.21
N LYS A 93 -1.44 11.98 10.14
CA LYS A 93 -0.91 13.13 10.92
C LYS A 93 0.34 12.78 11.73
N ARG A 94 0.46 11.54 12.22
CA ARG A 94 1.64 11.06 12.92
C ARG A 94 2.80 10.88 11.95
N PHE A 95 2.57 10.22 10.81
CA PHE A 95 3.56 10.03 9.76
C PHE A 95 4.14 11.36 9.25
N GLU A 96 3.30 12.39 9.08
CA GLU A 96 3.77 13.74 8.71
C GLU A 96 4.83 14.31 9.65
N LYS A 97 4.71 14.06 10.96
CA LYS A 97 5.65 14.53 11.99
C LYS A 97 6.90 13.65 12.07
N ASP A 98 6.70 12.34 11.91
CA ASP A 98 7.73 11.32 12.09
C ASP A 98 8.45 10.92 10.78
N PHE A 99 8.16 11.57 9.65
CA PHE A 99 8.66 11.23 8.31
C PHE A 99 10.17 11.00 8.21
N ALA A 100 10.98 11.67 9.04
CA ALA A 100 12.44 11.47 9.05
C ALA A 100 12.90 10.12 9.65
N LYS A 101 12.03 9.41 10.39
CA LYS A 101 12.33 8.12 11.04
C LYS A 101 12.20 6.97 10.05
N ALA A 102 13.17 6.06 10.05
CA ALA A 102 13.17 4.90 9.15
C ALA A 102 12.02 3.93 9.47
N GLU A 103 11.69 3.80 10.75
CA GLU A 103 10.62 2.95 11.29
C GLU A 103 9.24 3.44 10.81
N ALA A 104 9.01 4.76 10.84
CA ALA A 104 7.79 5.38 10.33
C ALA A 104 7.60 5.09 8.84
N LYS A 105 8.67 5.25 8.05
CA LYS A 105 8.68 4.96 6.61
C LYS A 105 8.44 3.48 6.32
N GLN A 106 9.13 2.58 7.02
CA GLN A 106 8.97 1.14 6.82
C GLN A 106 7.55 0.68 7.13
N LEU A 107 6.96 1.17 8.22
CA LEU A 107 5.61 0.81 8.61
C LEU A 107 4.56 1.46 7.68
N MET A 108 4.75 2.68 7.19
CA MET A 108 3.86 3.25 6.16
C MET A 108 3.97 2.50 4.82
N GLU A 109 5.18 2.10 4.42
CA GLU A 109 5.40 1.23 3.26
C GLU A 109 4.66 -0.10 3.41
N ALA A 110 4.83 -0.78 4.55
CA ALA A 110 4.22 -2.07 4.83
C ALA A 110 2.69 -1.96 4.85
N THR A 111 2.13 -0.98 5.56
CA THR A 111 0.67 -0.74 5.61
C THR A 111 0.10 -0.48 4.21
N ILE A 112 0.71 0.38 3.39
CA ILE A 112 0.18 0.62 2.04
C ILE A 112 0.31 -0.63 1.16
N LEU A 113 1.45 -1.32 1.18
CA LEU A 113 1.66 -2.51 0.35
C LEU A 113 0.78 -3.70 0.77
N HIS A 114 0.45 -3.82 2.06
CA HIS A 114 -0.51 -4.77 2.60
C HIS A 114 -1.90 -4.56 1.96
N GLU A 115 -2.45 -3.34 2.05
CA GLU A 115 -3.75 -3.04 1.43
C GLU A 115 -3.70 -3.11 -0.12
N MET A 116 -2.54 -2.84 -0.75
CA MET A 116 -2.35 -3.01 -2.19
C MET A 116 -2.29 -4.48 -2.63
N VAL A 117 -1.87 -5.38 -1.74
CA VAL A 117 -1.92 -6.83 -1.97
C VAL A 117 -3.37 -7.29 -1.99
N HIS A 118 -4.17 -6.91 -0.99
CA HIS A 118 -5.61 -7.16 -0.94
C HIS A 118 -6.35 -6.57 -2.15
N TRP A 119 -6.04 -5.34 -2.55
CA TRP A 119 -6.60 -4.74 -3.78
C TRP A 119 -6.22 -5.52 -5.03
N GLY A 120 -4.96 -5.95 -5.15
CA GLY A 120 -4.46 -6.68 -6.31
C GLY A 120 -5.07 -8.06 -6.47
N ASP A 121 -5.34 -8.76 -5.37
CA ASP A 121 -6.03 -10.06 -5.31
C ASP A 121 -7.46 -9.94 -5.89
N ASP A 122 -8.27 -9.01 -5.34
CA ASP A 122 -9.66 -8.73 -5.73
C ASP A 122 -9.84 -8.46 -7.24
N GLN A 123 -8.80 -8.01 -7.95
CA GLN A 123 -8.87 -7.69 -9.40
C GLN A 123 -9.10 -8.90 -10.34
N ASP A 124 -8.94 -10.15 -9.91
CA ASP A 124 -9.36 -11.31 -10.73
C ASP A 124 -10.49 -12.16 -10.13
N GLY A 125 -11.06 -11.70 -9.02
CA GLY A 125 -12.26 -12.29 -8.42
C GLY A 125 -12.04 -13.66 -7.79
N LYS A 126 -10.81 -13.93 -7.32
CA LYS A 126 -10.46 -15.13 -6.55
C LYS A 126 -9.68 -14.74 -5.32
N ASP A 127 -10.36 -14.72 -4.19
CA ASP A 127 -9.70 -14.57 -2.90
C ASP A 127 -8.70 -15.73 -2.69
N GLN A 128 -7.46 -15.38 -2.39
CA GLN A 128 -6.52 -16.32 -1.78
C GLN A 128 -7.04 -16.74 -0.37
N ALA A 129 -6.44 -17.80 0.18
CA ALA A 129 -6.88 -18.38 1.43
C ALA A 129 -5.94 -18.02 2.59
N GLY A 130 -6.20 -16.90 3.26
CA GLY A 130 -5.51 -16.55 4.49
C GLY A 130 -5.61 -15.08 4.88
N GLU A 131 -4.44 -14.47 5.03
CA GLU A 131 -4.24 -13.02 5.20
C GLU A 131 -3.00 -12.69 4.35
N GLU A 132 -3.28 -12.28 3.11
CA GLU A 132 -2.32 -12.17 2.02
C GLU A 132 -1.32 -11.05 2.27
N GLY A 133 -1.75 -9.99 2.97
CA GLY A 133 -0.92 -8.86 3.36
C GLY A 133 0.11 -9.23 4.43
N GLU A 134 -0.27 -9.99 5.47
CA GLU A 134 0.65 -10.50 6.48
C GLU A 134 1.65 -11.51 5.87
N ASP A 135 1.21 -12.33 4.92
CA ASP A 135 2.07 -13.29 4.22
C ASP A 135 3.02 -12.60 3.23
N PHE A 136 2.56 -11.55 2.56
CA PHE A 136 3.43 -10.59 1.85
C PHE A 136 4.46 -9.99 2.81
N GLU A 137 4.06 -9.52 3.99
CA GLU A 137 4.98 -8.90 4.96
C GLU A 137 6.03 -9.89 5.48
N ARG A 138 5.64 -11.14 5.75
CA ARG A 138 6.56 -12.24 6.10
C ARG A 138 7.59 -12.46 4.98
N ALA A 139 7.18 -12.45 3.72
CA ALA A 139 8.09 -12.63 2.58
C ALA A 139 8.97 -11.39 2.30
N ALA A 140 8.42 -10.18 2.42
CA ALA A 140 9.07 -8.91 2.11
C ALA A 140 10.01 -8.42 3.21
N TYR A 141 9.57 -8.49 4.48
CA TYR A 141 10.27 -7.95 5.65
C TYR A 141 10.75 -9.02 6.65
N GLY A 142 10.36 -10.28 6.48
CA GLY A 142 10.73 -11.39 7.37
C GLY A 142 9.84 -11.53 8.61
N LYS A 143 8.83 -10.67 8.77
CA LYS A 143 7.83 -10.67 9.86
C LYS A 143 6.68 -9.73 9.48
N VAL A 144 5.53 -9.90 10.13
CA VAL A 144 4.49 -8.86 10.17
C VAL A 144 5.08 -7.63 10.87
N ILE A 145 4.89 -6.45 10.28
CA ILE A 145 5.37 -5.17 10.78
C ILE A 145 4.39 -4.69 11.86
N GLY A 146 4.91 -4.63 13.09
CA GLY A 146 4.11 -4.32 14.27
C GLY A 146 3.46 -2.94 14.23
N LYS A 147 2.35 -2.81 14.94
CA LYS A 147 1.40 -1.70 14.82
C LYS A 147 1.88 -0.31 15.29
N TYR A 148 3.13 -0.16 15.70
CA TYR A 148 3.68 1.10 16.22
C TYR A 148 5.15 1.27 15.89
N TRP A 149 5.53 2.53 15.69
CA TRP A 149 6.89 3.08 15.77
C TRP A 149 6.96 4.16 16.85
#